data_AF-A0A1B2HAT6-F1
#
_entry.id   AF-A0A1B2HAT6-F1
#
_cell.length_a   1.000
_cell.length_b   1.000
_cell.length_c   1.000
_cell.angle_alpha   90.00
_cell.angle_beta   90.00
_cell.angle_gamma   90.00
#
_symmetry.space_group_name_H-M   'P 1'
#
loop_
_entity.id
_entity.type
_entity.pdbx_description
1 polymer ?
#
loop_
_entity_poly.entity_id
_entity_poly.type
_entity_poly.pdbx_seq_one_letter_code
_entity_poly.pdbx_strand_id
1 'polypeptide(L)'
;MTRRREAELAALFDTASELAGMRDPDAVLRSIVRRARTLLGTDLSYLSMNDPAGTYMRVTDGSVSPLFQQVRLGLGEGLGGLVAQTSLPYATSDYFADARFNHTGPIDSAVRDEGLVAILGVPLKLDSKVIGVLYAADRTAREFPPEEVSLLQSLADHAAIAIDTASLFETIQANNAAMKRAEEAHDRLTDLVLRGGSSADVTAAVSELLGGPVEVLETAPTPAVRANGRAVLIDGVWVCAVLAGSELLGGITLTGRPDLSDADRRLFERSAVVTALLLLLRRTVAEAENKVRGELITDILDGRDPAGLLARARRVGVELTDPHVVLVADGNLGAATHYASVHRGLAGSRDRDVVLALPSASTAVAHEVARALGATVGASGPVVGPVAIAAAYEEARRCLRALRQLGREKDAATTGTTPASASAYGGMCRFWLNFASALCPDNILSRA
;
A
#
# COMPACT_ATOMS: atom_id res chain seq x y z
N MET A 1 -9.82 -69.64 4.18
CA MET A 1 -10.32 -68.31 4.61
C MET A 1 -9.19 -67.36 5.03
N THR A 2 -8.19 -67.78 5.81
CA THR A 2 -7.14 -66.89 6.38
C THR A 2 -6.29 -66.13 5.33
N ARG A 3 -5.79 -66.79 4.28
CA ARG A 3 -4.94 -66.13 3.25
C ARG A 3 -5.65 -65.08 2.39
N ARG A 4 -6.96 -65.22 2.15
CA ARG A 4 -7.72 -64.25 1.32
C ARG A 4 -8.03 -62.98 2.12
N ARG A 5 -8.35 -63.14 3.41
CA ARG A 5 -8.53 -62.01 4.33
C ARG A 5 -7.22 -61.27 4.60
N GLU A 6 -6.09 -61.98 4.72
CA GLU A 6 -4.77 -61.37 4.83
C GLU A 6 -4.38 -60.58 3.57
N ALA A 7 -4.67 -61.10 2.36
CA ALA A 7 -4.40 -60.40 1.12
C ALA A 7 -5.27 -59.13 0.94
N GLU A 8 -6.55 -59.18 1.32
CA GLU A 8 -7.45 -58.01 1.32
C GLU A 8 -6.99 -56.93 2.31
N LEU A 9 -6.60 -57.32 3.53
CA LEU A 9 -6.13 -56.39 4.55
C LEU A 9 -4.77 -55.77 4.18
N ALA A 10 -3.86 -56.55 3.58
CA ALA A 10 -2.59 -56.04 3.07
C ALA A 10 -2.81 -55.03 1.93
N ALA A 11 -3.71 -55.34 0.98
CA ALA A 11 -4.06 -54.43 -0.10
C ALA A 11 -4.67 -53.11 0.42
N LEU A 12 -5.52 -53.16 1.44
CA LEU A 12 -6.06 -51.96 2.11
C LEU A 12 -4.98 -51.17 2.86
N PHE A 13 -4.06 -51.84 3.56
CA PHE A 13 -2.99 -51.16 4.32
C PHE A 13 -1.97 -50.46 3.41
N ASP A 14 -1.58 -51.12 2.32
CA ASP A 14 -0.74 -50.50 1.28
C ASP A 14 -1.45 -49.30 0.65
N THR A 15 -2.78 -49.33 0.57
CA THR A 15 -3.60 -48.21 0.09
C THR A 15 -3.53 -47.00 1.01
N ALA A 16 -3.75 -47.21 2.30
CA ALA A 16 -3.71 -46.14 3.29
C ALA A 16 -2.34 -45.45 3.32
N SER A 17 -1.26 -46.24 3.26
CA SER A 17 0.12 -45.71 3.28
C SER A 17 0.47 -44.92 2.02
N GLU A 18 0.05 -45.40 0.85
CA GLU A 18 0.33 -44.72 -0.42
C GLU A 18 -0.48 -43.43 -0.57
N LEU A 19 -1.75 -43.42 -0.13
CA LEU A 19 -2.60 -42.23 -0.13
C LEU A 19 -2.11 -41.17 0.87
N ALA A 20 -1.65 -41.58 2.06
CA ALA A 20 -1.12 -40.66 3.06
C ALA A 20 0.20 -39.98 2.62
N GLY A 21 0.94 -40.56 1.68
CA GLY A 21 2.15 -39.99 1.10
C GLY A 21 1.92 -38.96 -0.02
N MET A 22 0.71 -38.90 -0.59
CA MET A 22 0.38 -38.01 -1.69
C MET A 22 0.01 -36.61 -1.18
N ARG A 23 0.59 -35.58 -1.80
CA ARG A 23 0.40 -34.17 -1.42
C ARG A 23 -0.49 -33.37 -2.37
N ASP A 24 -0.87 -33.96 -3.49
CA ASP A 24 -1.77 -33.39 -4.49
C ASP A 24 -3.17 -34.02 -4.32
N PRO A 25 -4.20 -33.26 -3.92
CA PRO A 25 -5.55 -33.77 -3.76
C PRO A 25 -6.10 -34.44 -5.02
N ASP A 26 -5.76 -33.96 -6.21
CA ASP A 26 -6.25 -34.54 -7.45
C ASP A 26 -5.57 -35.88 -7.75
N ALA A 27 -4.29 -36.02 -7.40
CA ALA A 27 -3.60 -37.30 -7.46
C ALA A 27 -4.19 -38.32 -6.48
N VAL A 28 -4.50 -37.89 -5.26
CA VAL A 28 -5.18 -38.70 -4.22
C VAL A 28 -6.51 -39.23 -4.74
N LEU A 29 -7.37 -38.35 -5.26
CA LEU A 29 -8.69 -38.71 -5.77
C LEU A 29 -8.61 -39.70 -6.94
N ARG A 30 -7.72 -39.46 -7.91
CA ARG A 30 -7.47 -40.39 -9.04
C ARG A 30 -6.95 -41.74 -8.59
N SER A 31 -6.16 -41.78 -7.52
CA SER A 31 -5.66 -43.03 -6.96
C SER A 31 -6.78 -43.82 -6.29
N ILE A 32 -7.61 -43.16 -5.46
CA ILE A 32 -8.75 -43.77 -4.77
C ILE A 32 -9.71 -44.44 -5.76
N VAL A 33 -10.15 -43.70 -6.79
CA VAL A 33 -11.16 -44.18 -7.74
C VAL A 33 -10.64 -45.37 -8.55
N ARG A 34 -9.41 -45.29 -9.07
CA ARG A 34 -8.77 -46.40 -9.79
C ARG A 34 -8.64 -47.64 -8.93
N ARG A 35 -8.35 -47.46 -7.65
CA ARG A 35 -8.18 -48.56 -6.70
C ARG A 35 -9.49 -49.19 -6.30
N ALA A 36 -10.53 -48.39 -6.08
CA ALA A 36 -11.89 -48.87 -5.87
C ALA A 36 -12.33 -49.79 -7.03
N ARG A 37 -12.13 -49.33 -8.27
CA ARG A 37 -12.41 -50.13 -9.47
C ARG A 37 -11.64 -51.46 -9.49
N THR A 38 -10.33 -51.40 -9.21
CA THR A 38 -9.45 -52.58 -9.23
C THR A 38 -9.79 -53.58 -8.12
N LEU A 39 -10.06 -53.09 -6.91
CA LEU A 39 -10.36 -53.90 -5.73
C LEU A 39 -11.70 -54.64 -5.85
N LEU A 40 -12.73 -53.97 -6.38
CA LEU A 40 -14.06 -54.57 -6.56
C LEU A 40 -14.23 -55.27 -7.92
N GLY A 41 -13.28 -55.08 -8.84
CA GLY A 41 -13.34 -55.63 -10.19
C GLY A 41 -14.55 -55.13 -10.98
N THR A 42 -14.85 -53.83 -10.87
CA THR A 42 -15.98 -53.21 -11.58
C THR A 42 -15.56 -52.57 -12.91
N ASP A 43 -16.53 -52.38 -13.80
CA ASP A 43 -16.33 -51.69 -15.07
C ASP A 43 -15.94 -50.22 -14.87
N LEU A 44 -16.53 -49.58 -13.86
CA LEU A 44 -16.39 -48.17 -13.55
C LEU A 44 -16.24 -47.96 -12.04
N SER A 45 -15.43 -46.98 -11.66
CA SER A 45 -15.54 -46.32 -10.36
C SER A 45 -15.52 -44.80 -10.56
N TYR A 46 -16.17 -44.08 -9.65
CA TYR A 46 -16.20 -42.63 -9.70
C TYR A 46 -16.42 -42.04 -8.32
N LEU A 47 -16.17 -40.74 -8.19
CA LEU A 47 -16.29 -40.01 -6.94
C LEU A 47 -16.97 -38.66 -7.19
N SER A 48 -17.97 -38.35 -6.37
CA SER A 48 -18.63 -37.05 -6.35
C SER A 48 -18.28 -36.27 -5.09
N MET A 49 -18.16 -34.95 -5.22
CA MET A 49 -17.90 -34.03 -4.10
C MET A 49 -19.07 -33.07 -3.92
N ASN A 50 -19.25 -32.59 -2.69
CA ASN A 50 -20.30 -31.63 -2.34
C ASN A 50 -19.76 -30.19 -2.35
N ASP A 51 -20.53 -29.26 -2.88
CA ASP A 51 -20.33 -27.82 -2.79
C ASP A 51 -21.63 -27.10 -2.37
N PRO A 52 -21.65 -25.77 -2.16
CA PRO A 52 -22.87 -25.05 -1.79
C PRO A 52 -24.01 -25.12 -2.82
N ALA A 53 -23.72 -25.43 -4.09
CA ALA A 53 -24.69 -25.49 -5.17
C ALA A 53 -25.26 -26.90 -5.39
N GLY A 54 -24.61 -27.95 -4.89
CA GLY A 54 -25.05 -29.33 -4.99
C GLY A 54 -23.91 -30.32 -4.94
N THR A 55 -24.08 -31.43 -5.66
CA THR A 55 -23.06 -32.48 -5.76
C THR A 55 -22.58 -32.56 -7.20
N TYR A 56 -21.27 -32.70 -7.42
CA TYR A 56 -20.70 -32.74 -8.75
C TYR A 56 -19.70 -33.88 -8.90
N MET A 57 -19.60 -34.40 -10.13
CA MET A 57 -18.62 -35.44 -10.44
C MET A 57 -17.21 -34.85 -10.42
N ARG A 58 -16.33 -35.41 -9.58
CA ARG A 58 -14.96 -34.89 -9.42
C ARG A 58 -13.95 -35.72 -10.19
N VAL A 59 -14.01 -37.04 -10.07
CA VAL A 59 -13.09 -37.97 -10.74
C VAL A 59 -13.83 -39.24 -11.15
N THR A 60 -13.48 -39.78 -12.32
CA THR A 60 -13.96 -41.07 -12.83
C THR A 60 -12.77 -41.93 -13.27
N ASP A 61 -12.92 -43.26 -13.22
CA ASP A 61 -11.99 -44.23 -13.80
C ASP A 61 -12.79 -45.33 -14.50
N GLY A 62 -12.57 -45.51 -15.81
CA GLY A 62 -13.34 -46.44 -16.66
C GLY A 62 -14.54 -45.83 -17.39
N SER A 63 -14.76 -44.51 -17.24
CA SER A 63 -15.85 -43.79 -17.90
C SER A 63 -15.55 -43.55 -19.37
N VAL A 64 -16.57 -43.71 -20.21
CA VAL A 64 -16.50 -43.43 -21.66
C VAL A 64 -17.46 -42.33 -22.10
N SER A 65 -18.36 -41.88 -21.23
CA SER A 65 -19.31 -40.78 -21.50
C SER A 65 -18.79 -39.42 -20.98
N PRO A 66 -18.57 -38.43 -21.86
CA PRO A 66 -18.30 -37.05 -21.44
C PRO A 66 -19.48 -36.41 -20.70
N LEU A 67 -20.72 -36.80 -21.04
CA LEU A 67 -21.93 -36.29 -20.41
C LEU A 67 -22.00 -36.75 -18.95
N PHE A 68 -21.65 -38.00 -18.67
CA PHE A 68 -21.55 -38.53 -17.32
C PHE A 68 -20.46 -37.85 -16.49
N GLN A 69 -19.31 -37.55 -17.07
CA GLN A 69 -18.20 -36.89 -16.38
C GLN A 69 -18.52 -35.46 -15.92
N GLN A 70 -19.49 -34.79 -16.54
CA GLN A 70 -19.83 -33.39 -16.28
C GLN A 70 -21.15 -33.23 -15.51
N VAL A 71 -21.81 -34.32 -15.13
CA VAL A 71 -23.10 -34.27 -14.45
C VAL A 71 -22.98 -33.58 -13.09
N ARG A 72 -23.95 -32.70 -12.80
CA ARG A 72 -24.22 -32.16 -11.46
C ARG A 72 -25.57 -32.66 -10.98
N LEU A 73 -25.62 -33.01 -9.71
CA LEU A 73 -26.77 -33.53 -9.00
C LEU A 73 -27.28 -32.45 -8.04
N GLY A 74 -28.60 -32.27 -7.98
CA GLY A 74 -29.23 -31.52 -6.89
C GLY A 74 -29.01 -32.21 -5.54
N LEU A 75 -29.05 -31.44 -4.45
CA LEU A 75 -28.97 -32.01 -3.11
C LEU A 75 -30.10 -33.02 -2.90
N GLY A 76 -29.72 -34.28 -2.69
CA GLY A 76 -30.65 -35.37 -2.42
C GLY A 76 -31.23 -36.10 -3.64
N GLU A 77 -30.75 -35.79 -4.85
CA GLU A 77 -31.16 -36.49 -6.08
C GLU A 77 -30.31 -37.75 -6.36
N GLY A 78 -30.94 -38.76 -6.97
CA GLY A 78 -30.31 -40.02 -7.34
C GLY A 78 -29.80 -40.85 -6.15
N LEU A 79 -29.11 -41.96 -6.48
CA LEU A 79 -28.47 -42.82 -5.48
C LEU A 79 -27.46 -42.05 -4.61
N GLY A 80 -26.70 -41.15 -5.23
CA GLY A 80 -25.71 -40.32 -4.54
C GLY A 80 -26.30 -39.41 -3.48
N GLY A 81 -27.41 -38.75 -3.80
CA GLY A 81 -28.15 -37.92 -2.86
C GLY A 81 -28.72 -38.74 -1.70
N LEU A 82 -29.17 -39.98 -1.93
CA LEU A 82 -29.64 -40.86 -0.87
C LEU A 82 -28.50 -41.24 0.09
N VAL A 83 -27.34 -41.62 -0.44
CA VAL A 83 -26.14 -41.94 0.36
C VAL A 83 -25.70 -40.72 1.18
N ALA A 84 -25.67 -39.54 0.56
CA ALA A 84 -25.27 -38.31 1.24
C ALA A 84 -26.22 -37.90 2.38
N GLN A 85 -27.53 -38.04 2.20
CA GLN A 85 -28.54 -37.72 3.21
C GLN A 85 -28.55 -38.69 4.39
N THR A 86 -28.42 -39.98 4.11
CA THR A 86 -28.52 -41.03 5.12
C THR A 86 -27.19 -41.33 5.81
N SER A 87 -26.06 -40.94 5.21
CA SER A 87 -24.72 -41.32 5.64
C SER A 87 -24.49 -42.84 5.70
N LEU A 88 -25.23 -43.60 4.88
CA LEU A 88 -25.17 -45.06 4.81
C LEU A 88 -24.85 -45.55 3.39
N PRO A 89 -24.17 -46.70 3.23
CA PRO A 89 -24.02 -47.36 1.94
C PRO A 89 -25.35 -47.72 1.29
N TYR A 90 -25.45 -47.56 -0.03
CA TYR A 90 -26.56 -48.07 -0.83
C TYR A 90 -26.06 -48.77 -2.08
N ALA A 91 -26.62 -49.94 -2.35
CA ALA A 91 -26.34 -50.75 -3.54
C ALA A 91 -27.64 -51.02 -4.29
N THR A 92 -27.59 -50.93 -5.61
CA THR A 92 -28.65 -51.35 -6.53
C THR A 92 -28.10 -52.30 -7.58
N SER A 93 -28.84 -53.37 -7.87
CA SER A 93 -28.50 -54.34 -8.91
C SER A 93 -29.03 -53.95 -10.29
N ASP A 94 -30.02 -53.05 -10.33
CA ASP A 94 -30.56 -52.43 -11.53
C ASP A 94 -31.07 -51.03 -11.17
N TYR A 95 -30.31 -50.01 -11.60
CA TYR A 95 -30.57 -48.61 -11.32
C TYR A 95 -31.96 -48.17 -11.80
N PHE A 96 -32.38 -48.54 -13.01
CA PHE A 96 -33.65 -48.03 -13.57
C PHE A 96 -34.88 -48.73 -13.01
N ALA A 97 -34.71 -49.88 -12.37
CA ALA A 97 -35.79 -50.62 -11.70
C ALA A 97 -35.98 -50.23 -10.22
N ASP A 98 -35.06 -49.45 -9.64
CA ASP A 98 -34.99 -49.21 -8.21
C ASP A 98 -35.70 -47.92 -7.76
N ALA A 99 -36.91 -48.06 -7.23
CA ALA A 99 -37.72 -46.94 -6.76
C ALA A 99 -37.30 -46.33 -5.41
N ARG A 100 -36.17 -46.75 -4.81
CA ARG A 100 -35.74 -46.28 -3.47
C ARG A 100 -35.15 -44.87 -3.46
N PHE A 101 -34.76 -44.33 -4.60
CA PHE A 101 -34.17 -43.00 -4.73
C PHE A 101 -34.85 -42.19 -5.83
N ASN A 102 -34.65 -40.87 -5.80
CA ASN A 102 -35.30 -39.96 -6.74
C ASN A 102 -34.60 -39.97 -8.10
N HIS A 103 -35.28 -40.46 -9.13
CA HIS A 103 -34.85 -40.42 -10.52
C HIS A 103 -35.11 -39.04 -11.13
N THR A 104 -34.11 -38.46 -11.79
CA THR A 104 -34.26 -37.18 -12.49
C THR A 104 -33.74 -37.30 -13.92
N GLY A 105 -34.35 -36.56 -14.85
CA GLY A 105 -33.99 -36.60 -16.27
C GLY A 105 -32.49 -36.41 -16.57
N PRO A 106 -31.82 -35.39 -15.98
CA PRO A 106 -30.39 -35.17 -16.19
C PRO A 106 -29.51 -36.32 -15.69
N ILE A 107 -29.81 -36.87 -14.52
CA ILE A 107 -29.03 -37.99 -13.95
C ILE A 107 -29.28 -39.26 -14.76
N ASP A 108 -30.55 -39.59 -15.02
CA ASP A 108 -30.93 -40.82 -15.71
C ASP A 108 -30.39 -40.86 -17.14
N SER A 109 -30.39 -39.72 -17.84
CA SER A 109 -29.76 -39.61 -19.16
C SER A 109 -28.26 -39.86 -19.10
N ALA A 110 -27.56 -39.34 -18.09
CA ALA A 110 -26.14 -39.57 -17.89
C ALA A 110 -25.81 -41.04 -17.58
N VAL A 111 -26.58 -41.64 -16.66
CA VAL A 111 -26.45 -43.06 -16.30
C VAL A 111 -26.72 -43.96 -17.52
N ARG A 112 -27.72 -43.61 -18.34
CA ARG A 112 -28.05 -44.34 -19.57
C ARG A 112 -26.97 -44.20 -20.63
N ASP A 113 -26.41 -43.01 -20.81
CA ASP A 113 -25.36 -42.74 -21.81
C ASP A 113 -24.05 -43.47 -21.45
N GLU A 114 -23.70 -43.55 -20.17
CA GLU A 114 -22.54 -44.34 -19.70
C GLU A 114 -22.83 -45.87 -19.70
N GLY A 115 -24.11 -46.25 -19.73
CA GLY A 115 -24.56 -47.65 -19.77
C GLY A 115 -24.54 -48.35 -18.41
N LEU A 116 -24.67 -47.61 -17.31
CA LEU A 116 -24.59 -48.18 -15.96
C LEU A 116 -25.90 -48.91 -15.59
N VAL A 117 -25.76 -50.08 -14.98
CA VAL A 117 -26.88 -50.92 -14.54
C VAL A 117 -26.81 -51.14 -13.04
N ALA A 118 -25.72 -51.71 -12.52
CA ALA A 118 -25.54 -51.92 -11.09
C ALA A 118 -24.66 -50.81 -10.51
N ILE A 119 -25.05 -50.25 -9.37
CA ILE A 119 -24.30 -49.16 -8.71
C ILE A 119 -24.27 -49.36 -7.20
N LEU A 120 -23.07 -49.31 -6.64
CA LEU A 120 -22.82 -49.22 -5.21
C LEU A 120 -22.26 -47.83 -4.90
N GLY A 121 -22.88 -47.12 -3.96
CA GLY A 121 -22.39 -45.85 -3.42
C GLY A 121 -22.12 -45.96 -1.91
N VAL A 122 -20.97 -45.43 -1.47
CA VAL A 122 -20.60 -45.33 -0.06
C VAL A 122 -20.20 -43.89 0.30
N PRO A 123 -20.57 -43.40 1.50
CA PRO A 123 -20.29 -42.03 1.88
C PRO A 123 -18.80 -41.83 2.21
N LEU A 124 -18.22 -40.72 1.74
CA LEU A 124 -16.95 -40.19 2.21
C LEU A 124 -17.24 -39.32 3.44
N LYS A 125 -16.94 -39.84 4.63
CA LYS A 125 -17.26 -39.19 5.91
C LYS A 125 -16.02 -38.57 6.52
N LEU A 126 -16.11 -37.29 6.84
CA LEU A 126 -15.15 -36.59 7.68
C LEU A 126 -15.89 -36.18 8.96
N ASP A 127 -15.48 -36.74 10.09
CA ASP A 127 -16.21 -36.67 11.36
C ASP A 127 -17.70 -37.01 11.19
N SER A 128 -18.59 -36.04 11.40
CA SER A 128 -20.06 -36.18 11.27
C SER A 128 -20.61 -35.66 9.93
N LYS A 129 -19.75 -35.31 8.96
CA LYS A 129 -20.15 -34.70 7.69
C LYS A 129 -19.80 -35.57 6.50
N VAL A 130 -20.74 -35.74 5.58
CA VAL A 130 -20.48 -36.36 4.26
C VAL A 130 -19.92 -35.30 3.32
N ILE A 131 -18.64 -35.47 2.94
CA ILE A 131 -17.94 -34.55 2.03
C ILE A 131 -18.10 -34.95 0.55
N GLY A 132 -18.54 -36.19 0.30
CA GLY A 132 -18.76 -36.73 -1.03
C GLY A 132 -19.21 -38.19 -0.99
N VAL A 133 -19.24 -38.84 -2.15
CA VAL A 133 -19.63 -40.25 -2.28
C VAL A 133 -18.67 -40.94 -3.24
N LEU A 134 -18.21 -42.13 -2.86
CA LEU A 134 -17.41 -43.02 -3.70
C LEU A 134 -18.32 -44.11 -4.27
N TYR A 135 -18.17 -44.38 -5.57
CA TYR A 135 -19.02 -45.32 -6.28
C TYR A 135 -18.22 -46.41 -6.99
N ALA A 136 -18.83 -47.57 -7.09
CA ALA A 136 -18.41 -48.66 -7.96
C ALA A 136 -19.63 -49.11 -8.76
N ALA A 137 -19.48 -49.27 -10.08
CA ALA A 137 -20.60 -49.53 -10.97
C ALA A 137 -20.23 -50.48 -12.11
N ASP A 138 -21.21 -51.28 -12.54
CA ASP A 138 -21.11 -52.21 -13.65
C ASP A 138 -22.16 -51.91 -14.71
N ARG A 139 -21.82 -52.21 -15.97
CA ARG A 139 -22.74 -52.11 -17.11
C ARG A 139 -23.65 -53.32 -17.26
N THR A 140 -23.57 -54.26 -16.32
CA THR A 140 -24.43 -55.44 -16.19
C THR A 140 -25.04 -55.51 -14.80
N ALA A 141 -26.20 -56.15 -14.68
CA ALA A 141 -26.81 -56.37 -13.38
C ALA A 141 -25.89 -57.20 -12.47
N ARG A 142 -25.72 -56.74 -11.23
CA ARG A 142 -24.84 -57.35 -10.21
C ARG A 142 -25.39 -57.08 -8.83
N GLU A 143 -25.38 -58.09 -7.96
CA GLU A 143 -25.57 -57.88 -6.53
C GLU A 143 -24.21 -57.65 -5.87
N PHE A 144 -24.10 -56.59 -5.07
CA PHE A 144 -22.89 -56.32 -4.28
C PHE A 144 -22.99 -57.02 -2.91
N PRO A 145 -22.20 -58.08 -2.65
CA PRO A 145 -22.22 -58.77 -1.38
C PRO A 145 -21.75 -57.86 -0.24
N PRO A 146 -22.16 -58.12 1.02
CA PRO A 146 -21.79 -57.29 2.17
C PRO A 146 -20.27 -57.10 2.36
N GLU A 147 -19.47 -58.08 1.92
CA GLU A 147 -18.01 -58.01 1.95
C GLU A 147 -17.46 -56.93 1.00
N GLU A 148 -18.00 -56.81 -0.21
CA GLU A 148 -17.63 -55.78 -1.18
C GLU A 148 -18.09 -54.38 -0.73
N VAL A 149 -19.30 -54.30 -0.16
CA VAL A 149 -19.80 -53.04 0.44
C VAL A 149 -18.87 -52.58 1.57
N SER A 150 -18.46 -53.50 2.44
CA SER A 150 -17.55 -53.22 3.54
C SER A 150 -16.16 -52.83 3.06
N LEU A 151 -15.68 -53.45 1.97
CA LEU A 151 -14.39 -53.13 1.36
C LEU A 151 -14.39 -51.70 0.77
N LEU A 152 -15.42 -51.35 0.00
CA LEU A 152 -15.54 -50.01 -0.56
C LEU A 152 -15.74 -48.95 0.53
N GLN A 153 -16.53 -49.26 1.57
CA GLN A 153 -16.68 -48.36 2.72
C GLN A 153 -15.35 -48.14 3.44
N SER A 154 -14.56 -49.20 3.66
CA SER A 154 -13.24 -49.06 4.29
C SER A 154 -12.32 -48.18 3.45
N LEU A 155 -12.33 -48.33 2.13
CA LEU A 155 -11.59 -47.46 1.23
C LEU A 155 -12.09 -46.02 1.28
N ALA A 156 -13.41 -45.81 1.34
CA ALA A 156 -14.03 -44.49 1.45
C ALA A 156 -13.67 -43.77 2.76
N ASP A 157 -13.60 -44.50 3.88
CA ASP A 157 -13.20 -43.94 5.17
C ASP A 157 -11.73 -43.46 5.12
N HIS A 158 -10.81 -44.24 4.52
CA HIS A 158 -9.42 -43.81 4.33
C HIS A 158 -9.30 -42.67 3.32
N ALA A 159 -10.08 -42.71 2.25
CA ALA A 159 -10.14 -41.68 1.23
C ALA A 159 -10.55 -40.32 1.82
N ALA A 160 -11.57 -40.29 2.68
CA ALA A 160 -12.04 -39.06 3.30
C ALA A 160 -10.93 -38.37 4.12
N ILE A 161 -10.16 -39.14 4.90
CA ILE A 161 -9.02 -38.63 5.67
C ILE A 161 -7.91 -38.08 4.75
N ALA A 162 -7.58 -38.82 3.68
CA ALA A 162 -6.54 -38.41 2.75
C ALA A 162 -6.91 -37.12 1.99
N ILE A 163 -8.18 -37.00 1.57
CA ILE A 163 -8.71 -35.80 0.91
C ILE A 163 -8.63 -34.58 1.84
N ASP A 164 -9.04 -34.75 3.09
CA ASP A 164 -8.97 -33.67 4.09
C ASP A 164 -7.53 -33.23 4.35
N THR A 165 -6.63 -34.19 4.55
CA THR A 165 -5.21 -33.93 4.77
C THR A 165 -4.58 -33.15 3.60
N ALA A 166 -4.88 -33.54 2.36
CA ALA A 166 -4.35 -32.86 1.18
C ALA A 166 -4.90 -31.42 1.04
N SER A 167 -6.19 -31.23 1.28
CA SER A 167 -6.85 -29.90 1.27
C SER A 167 -6.28 -28.96 2.35
N LEU A 168 -6.06 -29.49 3.57
CA LEU A 168 -5.42 -28.74 4.66
C LEU A 168 -3.99 -28.34 4.31
N PHE A 169 -3.22 -29.25 3.70
CA PHE A 169 -1.85 -28.97 3.29
C PHE A 169 -1.77 -27.88 2.21
N GLU A 170 -2.65 -27.91 1.21
CA GLU A 170 -2.75 -26.84 0.21
C GLU A 170 -3.08 -25.48 0.85
N THR A 171 -4.03 -25.47 1.78
CA THR A 171 -4.41 -24.25 2.51
C THR A 171 -3.22 -23.68 3.30
N ILE A 172 -2.48 -24.55 4.01
CA ILE A 172 -1.29 -24.15 4.75
C ILE A 172 -0.21 -23.60 3.81
N GLN A 173 0.03 -24.25 2.67
CA GLN A 173 1.01 -23.79 1.68
C GLN A 173 0.63 -22.42 1.09
N ALA A 174 -0.63 -22.24 0.72
CA ALA A 174 -1.12 -20.96 0.21
C ALA A 174 -0.93 -19.84 1.25
N ASN A 175 -1.26 -20.11 2.52
CA ASN A 175 -1.06 -19.16 3.60
C ASN A 175 0.41 -18.84 3.87
N ASN A 176 1.28 -19.87 3.90
CA ASN A 176 2.73 -19.68 4.07
C ASN A 176 3.34 -18.87 2.92
N ALA A 177 2.94 -19.14 1.68
CA ALA A 177 3.40 -18.38 0.51
C ALA A 177 2.94 -16.92 0.56
N ALA A 178 1.72 -16.66 1.02
CA ALA A 178 1.22 -15.30 1.24
C ALA A 178 1.98 -14.59 2.36
N MET A 179 2.25 -15.28 3.46
CA MET A 179 3.01 -14.73 4.59
C MET A 179 4.45 -14.39 4.21
N LYS A 180 5.13 -15.27 3.47
CA LYS A 180 6.48 -15.03 2.96
C LYS A 180 6.54 -13.82 2.02
N ARG A 181 5.56 -13.68 1.11
CA ARG A 181 5.46 -12.48 0.25
C ARG A 181 5.27 -11.20 1.06
N ALA A 182 4.47 -11.25 2.12
CA ALA A 182 4.25 -10.09 2.99
C ALA A 182 5.50 -9.71 3.80
N GLU A 183 6.31 -10.70 4.21
CA GLU A 183 7.60 -10.51 4.90
C GLU A 183 8.65 -9.93 3.95
N GLU A 184 8.85 -10.52 2.76
CA GLU A 184 9.79 -10.02 1.74
C GLU A 184 9.46 -8.58 1.34
N ALA A 185 8.18 -8.25 1.20
CA ALA A 185 7.73 -6.89 0.92
C ALA A 185 8.02 -5.94 2.09
N HIS A 186 7.85 -6.38 3.34
CA HIS A 186 8.18 -5.58 4.52
C HIS A 186 9.68 -5.31 4.64
N ASP A 187 10.52 -6.32 4.41
CA ASP A 187 11.97 -6.18 4.46
C ASP A 187 12.46 -5.22 3.37
N ARG A 188 11.94 -5.35 2.14
CA ARG A 188 12.26 -4.45 1.03
C ARG A 188 11.89 -3.00 1.35
N LEU A 189 10.70 -2.77 1.92
CA LEU A 189 10.28 -1.43 2.33
C LEU A 189 11.14 -0.87 3.48
N THR A 190 11.53 -1.71 4.44
CA THR A 190 12.38 -1.32 5.57
C THR A 190 13.80 -0.98 5.11
N ASP A 191 14.38 -1.76 4.19
CA ASP A 191 15.69 -1.49 3.59
C ASP A 191 15.71 -0.15 2.84
N LEU A 192 14.62 0.22 2.15
CA LEU A 192 14.49 1.54 1.53
C LEU A 192 14.57 2.66 2.57
N VAL A 193 13.94 2.51 3.74
CA VAL A 193 14.04 3.51 4.82
C VAL A 193 15.46 3.59 5.36
N LEU A 194 16.09 2.45 5.65
CA LEU A 194 17.43 2.40 6.23
C LEU A 194 18.50 2.98 5.30
N ARG A 195 18.33 2.86 3.98
CA ARG A 195 19.25 3.44 2.98
C ARG A 195 18.98 4.91 2.68
N GLY A 196 17.98 5.52 3.30
CA GLY A 196 17.58 6.91 3.03
C GLY A 196 16.89 7.08 1.67
N GLY A 197 16.16 6.05 1.23
CA GLY A 197 15.37 6.07 0.00
C GLY A 197 14.34 7.20 -0.04
N SER A 198 13.92 7.54 -1.25
CA SER A 198 12.88 8.53 -1.51
C SER A 198 11.48 7.92 -1.47
N SER A 199 10.46 8.77 -1.34
CA SER A 199 9.08 8.34 -1.53
C SER A 199 8.85 7.72 -2.92
N ALA A 200 9.59 8.15 -3.95
CA ALA A 200 9.54 7.57 -5.29
C ALA A 200 10.11 6.14 -5.34
N ASP A 201 11.12 5.83 -4.53
CA ASP A 201 11.66 4.46 -4.45
C ASP A 201 10.64 3.51 -3.81
N VAL A 202 9.89 4.00 -2.81
CA VAL A 202 8.78 3.26 -2.19
C VAL A 202 7.65 3.04 -3.19
N THR A 203 7.21 4.08 -3.91
CA THR A 203 6.13 3.89 -4.91
C THR A 203 6.54 2.92 -6.01
N ALA A 204 7.78 2.99 -6.51
CA ALA A 204 8.29 2.06 -7.51
C ALA A 204 8.28 0.60 -6.99
N ALA A 205 8.78 0.37 -5.77
CA ALA A 205 8.80 -0.97 -5.18
C ALA A 205 7.39 -1.52 -4.95
N VAL A 206 6.47 -0.70 -4.46
CA VAL A 206 5.08 -1.11 -4.20
C VAL A 206 4.33 -1.33 -5.52
N SER A 207 4.58 -0.51 -6.54
CA SER A 207 4.03 -0.70 -7.88
C SER A 207 4.45 -2.02 -8.50
N GLU A 208 5.72 -2.40 -8.35
CA GLU A 208 6.24 -3.69 -8.81
C GLU A 208 5.57 -4.85 -8.06
N LEU A 209 5.46 -4.76 -6.73
CA LEU A 209 4.88 -5.82 -5.89
C LEU A 209 3.37 -5.99 -6.13
N LEU A 210 2.64 -4.88 -6.27
CA LEU A 210 1.19 -4.89 -6.43
C LEU A 210 0.74 -4.91 -7.89
N GLY A 211 1.66 -4.81 -8.86
CA GLY A 211 1.35 -4.83 -10.28
C GLY A 211 0.39 -3.73 -10.71
N GLY A 212 0.57 -2.50 -10.21
CA GLY A 212 -0.24 -1.33 -10.54
C GLY A 212 0.46 -0.01 -10.21
N PRO A 213 0.16 1.11 -10.90
CA PRO A 213 0.80 2.38 -10.63
C PRO A 213 0.44 2.92 -9.24
N VAL A 214 1.46 3.33 -8.49
CA VAL A 214 1.35 3.93 -7.16
C VAL A 214 1.89 5.35 -7.20
N GLU A 215 1.13 6.29 -6.66
CA GLU A 215 1.52 7.71 -6.59
C GLU A 215 1.35 8.25 -5.16
N VAL A 216 2.20 9.21 -4.80
CA VAL A 216 2.06 9.97 -3.54
C VAL A 216 1.37 11.29 -3.85
N LEU A 217 0.31 11.57 -3.10
CA LEU A 217 -0.44 12.83 -3.12
C LEU A 217 0.02 13.72 -1.96
N GLU A 218 0.15 15.02 -2.22
CA GLU A 218 0.40 16.02 -1.17
C GLU A 218 -0.75 16.08 -0.15
N THR A 219 -1.98 15.80 -0.58
CA THR A 219 -3.16 15.76 0.29
C THR A 219 -3.98 14.50 0.01
N ALA A 220 -4.45 13.84 1.06
CA ALA A 220 -5.35 12.70 0.92
C ALA A 220 -6.82 13.16 0.82
N PRO A 221 -7.66 12.48 0.02
CA PRO A 221 -9.09 12.75 -0.01
C PRO A 221 -9.75 12.41 1.34
N THR A 222 -10.77 13.17 1.71
CA THR A 222 -11.46 13.09 3.02
C THR A 222 -11.88 11.67 3.44
N PRO A 223 -12.40 10.80 2.54
CA PRO A 223 -12.74 9.42 2.91
C PRO A 223 -11.54 8.60 3.38
N ALA A 224 -10.37 8.76 2.75
CA ALA A 224 -9.14 8.08 3.14
C ALA A 224 -8.60 8.61 4.48
N VAL A 225 -8.73 9.91 4.75
CA VAL A 225 -8.36 10.51 6.04
C VAL A 225 -9.20 9.93 7.18
N ARG A 226 -10.52 9.80 6.99
CA ARG A 226 -11.44 9.21 7.98
C ARG A 226 -11.15 7.74 8.26
N ALA A 227 -10.57 7.03 7.29
CA ALA A 227 -10.21 5.64 7.42
C ALA A 227 -8.93 5.43 8.26
N ASN A 228 -8.29 6.51 8.73
CA ASN A 228 -7.18 6.51 9.68
C ASN A 228 -6.03 5.55 9.29
N GLY A 229 -5.57 5.65 8.04
CA GLY A 229 -4.50 4.81 7.51
C GLY A 229 -4.96 3.46 6.95
N ARG A 230 -6.27 3.21 6.85
CA ARG A 230 -6.81 2.09 6.07
C ARG A 230 -7.03 2.47 4.62
N ALA A 231 -6.85 1.50 3.73
CA ALA A 231 -7.10 1.65 2.31
C ALA A 231 -8.61 1.71 2.05
N VAL A 232 -9.03 2.66 1.22
CA VAL A 232 -10.42 2.85 0.78
C VAL A 232 -10.45 2.85 -0.74
N LEU A 233 -11.42 2.14 -1.32
CA LEU A 233 -11.65 2.16 -2.76
C LEU A 233 -12.56 3.34 -3.12
N ILE A 234 -12.09 4.25 -3.97
CA ILE A 234 -12.81 5.43 -4.43
C ILE A 234 -12.73 5.44 -5.96
N ASP A 235 -13.87 5.36 -6.65
CA ASP A 235 -13.95 5.39 -8.12
C ASP A 235 -12.99 4.39 -8.82
N GLY A 236 -12.83 3.20 -8.24
CA GLY A 236 -11.94 2.15 -8.76
C GLY A 236 -10.44 2.35 -8.46
N VAL A 237 -10.09 3.37 -7.68
CA VAL A 237 -8.72 3.67 -7.22
C VAL A 237 -8.62 3.41 -5.72
N TRP A 238 -7.63 2.63 -5.31
CA TRP A 238 -7.34 2.45 -3.88
C TRP A 238 -6.60 3.67 -3.36
N VAL A 239 -7.03 4.20 -2.23
CA VAL A 239 -6.43 5.36 -1.59
C VAL A 239 -6.18 5.08 -0.12
N CYS A 240 -4.99 5.41 0.36
CA CYS A 240 -4.63 5.32 1.77
C CYS A 240 -4.07 6.66 2.26
N ALA A 241 -4.51 7.14 3.41
CA ALA A 241 -3.91 8.32 4.03
C ALA A 241 -2.51 7.99 4.57
N VAL A 242 -1.58 8.92 4.36
CA VAL A 242 -0.22 8.85 4.88
C VAL A 242 -0.18 9.66 6.18
N LEU A 243 -0.14 8.95 7.30
CA LEU A 243 -0.30 9.52 8.63
C LEU A 243 0.95 9.30 9.50
N ALA A 244 1.33 10.34 10.23
CA ALA A 244 2.32 10.29 11.30
C ALA A 244 1.61 10.50 12.64
N GLY A 245 1.21 9.41 13.29
CA GLY A 245 0.30 9.49 14.43
C GLY A 245 -1.05 10.07 13.99
N SER A 246 -1.38 11.29 14.44
CA SER A 246 -2.57 12.03 14.02
C SER A 246 -2.31 13.07 12.93
N GLU A 247 -1.06 13.28 12.54
CA GLU A 247 -0.69 14.27 11.53
C GLU A 247 -0.85 13.70 10.12
N LEU A 248 -1.54 14.45 9.25
CA LEU A 248 -1.69 14.10 7.84
C LEU A 248 -0.53 14.66 7.03
N LEU A 249 0.23 13.76 6.40
CA LEU A 249 1.38 14.13 5.55
C LEU A 249 1.06 14.04 4.06
N GLY A 250 -0.03 13.36 3.70
CA GLY A 250 -0.44 13.18 2.31
C GLY A 250 -1.32 11.94 2.12
N GLY A 251 -1.36 11.43 0.89
CA GLY A 251 -2.01 10.17 0.55
C GLY A 251 -1.16 9.33 -0.39
N ILE A 252 -1.46 8.04 -0.50
CA ILE A 252 -0.98 7.20 -1.59
C ILE A 252 -2.15 6.61 -2.35
N THR A 253 -2.00 6.45 -3.67
CA THR A 253 -3.01 5.86 -4.55
C THR A 253 -2.46 4.60 -5.22
N LEU A 254 -3.34 3.66 -5.55
CA LEU A 254 -3.04 2.52 -6.42
C LEU A 254 -4.14 2.41 -7.48
N THR A 255 -3.74 2.45 -8.75
CA THR A 255 -4.64 2.40 -9.90
C THR A 255 -4.56 1.07 -10.65
N GLY A 256 -5.58 0.74 -11.43
CA GLY A 256 -5.60 -0.47 -12.28
C GLY A 256 -5.78 -1.81 -11.54
N ARG A 257 -6.04 -1.78 -10.21
CA ARG A 257 -6.19 -2.97 -9.37
C ARG A 257 -7.39 -2.84 -8.40
N PRO A 258 -8.64 -2.85 -8.88
CA PRO A 258 -9.81 -2.71 -8.01
C PRO A 258 -9.97 -3.89 -7.04
N ASP A 259 -9.62 -5.11 -7.48
CA ASP A 259 -9.80 -6.35 -6.72
C ASP A 259 -8.51 -6.78 -6.02
N LEU A 260 -8.13 -6.06 -4.96
CA LEU A 260 -7.00 -6.45 -4.11
C LEU A 260 -7.37 -7.58 -3.15
N SER A 261 -6.47 -8.55 -2.99
CA SER A 261 -6.56 -9.52 -1.89
C SER A 261 -6.36 -8.81 -0.54
N ASP A 262 -6.82 -9.41 0.56
CA ASP A 262 -6.59 -8.85 1.91
C ASP A 262 -5.10 -8.73 2.26
N ALA A 263 -4.25 -9.58 1.68
CA ALA A 263 -2.81 -9.51 1.84
C ALA A 263 -2.24 -8.27 1.11
N ASP A 264 -2.64 -8.07 -0.14
CA ASP A 264 -2.18 -6.95 -0.97
C ASP A 264 -2.69 -5.60 -0.45
N ARG A 265 -3.94 -5.57 0.05
CA ARG A 265 -4.50 -4.40 0.71
C ARG A 265 -3.70 -4.02 1.95
N ARG A 266 -3.35 -5.00 2.80
CA ARG A 266 -2.50 -4.77 3.98
C ARG A 266 -1.10 -4.32 3.61
N LEU A 267 -0.54 -4.83 2.52
CA LEU A 267 0.74 -4.38 1.99
C LEU A 267 0.67 -2.90 1.55
N PHE A 268 -0.39 -2.53 0.83
CA PHE A 268 -0.63 -1.14 0.44
C PHE A 268 -0.77 -0.22 1.66
N GLU A 269 -1.53 -0.60 2.68
CA GLU A 269 -1.65 0.16 3.94
C GLU A 269 -0.28 0.31 4.65
N ARG A 270 0.52 -0.76 4.73
CA ARG A 270 1.88 -0.72 5.30
C ARG A 270 2.80 0.23 4.52
N SER A 271 2.67 0.30 3.20
CA SER A 271 3.45 1.23 2.39
C SER A 271 3.13 2.70 2.69
N ALA A 272 1.90 3.02 3.11
CA ALA A 272 1.55 4.36 3.57
C ALA A 272 2.29 4.74 4.85
N VAL A 273 2.45 3.80 5.80
CA VAL A 273 3.22 4.02 7.04
C VAL A 273 4.70 4.26 6.73
N VAL A 274 5.27 3.48 5.82
CA VAL A 274 6.67 3.64 5.38
C VAL A 274 6.86 4.99 4.67
N THR A 275 5.91 5.37 3.82
CA THR A 275 5.91 6.68 3.17
C THR A 275 5.83 7.81 4.20
N ALA A 276 5.03 7.67 5.26
CA ALA A 276 4.94 8.65 6.35
C ALA A 276 6.29 8.84 7.04
N LEU A 277 6.99 7.75 7.36
CA LEU A 277 8.33 7.80 7.98
C LEU A 277 9.33 8.54 7.10
N LEU A 278 9.35 8.27 5.79
CA LEU A 278 10.24 8.95 4.85
C LEU A 278 9.94 10.44 4.72
N LEU A 279 8.65 10.81 4.68
CA LEU A 279 8.24 12.22 4.65
C LEU A 279 8.61 12.95 5.95
N LEU A 280 8.45 12.32 7.11
CA LEU A 280 8.90 12.87 8.41
C LEU A 280 10.41 13.07 8.45
N LEU A 281 11.18 12.07 8.02
CA LEU A 281 12.64 12.14 8.01
C LEU A 281 13.13 13.31 7.13
N ARG A 282 12.51 13.49 5.97
CA ARG A 282 12.81 14.63 5.08
C ARG A 282 12.46 15.97 5.70
N ARG A 283 11.30 16.06 6.36
CA ARG A 283 10.88 17.29 7.03
C ARG A 283 11.83 17.68 8.16
N THR A 284 12.22 16.74 9.00
CA THR A 284 13.16 16.98 10.10
C THR A 284 14.54 17.43 9.60
N VAL A 285 15.04 16.82 8.51
CA VAL A 285 16.28 17.28 7.87
C VAL A 285 16.13 18.71 7.33
N ALA A 286 15.05 19.00 6.60
CA ALA A 286 14.80 20.32 6.05
C ALA A 286 14.68 21.41 7.14
N GLU A 287 13.99 21.10 8.24
CA GLU A 287 13.87 22.00 9.40
C GLU A 287 15.23 22.25 10.07
N ALA A 288 16.07 21.23 10.22
CA ALA A 288 17.42 21.36 10.77
C ALA A 288 18.32 22.19 9.85
N GLU A 289 18.32 21.94 8.54
CA GLU A 289 19.08 22.75 7.57
C GLU A 289 18.64 24.21 7.58
N ASN A 290 17.33 24.45 7.60
CA ASN A 290 16.77 25.79 7.65
C ASN A 290 17.13 26.51 8.96
N LYS A 291 17.20 25.80 10.09
CA LYS A 291 17.70 26.35 11.35
C LYS A 291 19.17 26.78 11.23
N VAL A 292 20.03 25.95 10.64
CA VAL A 292 21.45 26.30 10.41
C VAL A 292 21.59 27.52 9.48
N ARG A 293 20.76 27.62 8.43
CA ARG A 293 20.70 28.81 7.55
C ARG A 293 20.24 30.07 8.31
N GLY A 294 19.29 29.92 9.24
CA GLY A 294 18.81 31.00 10.10
C GLY A 294 19.84 31.51 11.12
N GLU A 295 20.60 30.60 11.72
CA GLU A 295 21.73 30.96 12.58
C GLU A 295 22.83 31.69 11.78
N LEU A 296 23.11 31.22 10.55
CA LEU A 296 24.10 31.86 9.68
C LEU A 296 23.75 33.31 9.34
N ILE A 297 22.49 33.62 8.98
CA ILE A 297 22.12 35.02 8.72
C ILE A 297 22.25 35.86 9.99
N THR A 298 21.92 35.31 11.15
CA THR A 298 22.08 36.00 12.44
C THR A 298 23.55 36.32 12.72
N ASP A 299 24.45 35.37 12.47
CA ASP A 299 25.90 35.56 12.63
C ASP A 299 26.48 36.58 11.62
N ILE A 300 25.96 36.60 10.39
CA ILE A 300 26.31 37.61 9.39
C ILE A 300 25.95 39.01 9.91
N LEU A 301 24.75 39.18 10.46
CA LEU A 301 24.30 40.46 11.01
C LEU A 301 25.12 40.89 12.24
N ASP A 302 25.66 39.95 13.01
CA ASP A 302 26.56 40.22 14.14
C ASP A 302 27.99 40.62 13.70
N GLY A 303 28.35 40.42 12.43
CA GLY A 303 29.60 40.92 11.84
C GLY A 303 30.89 40.23 12.31
N ARG A 304 30.82 39.00 12.82
CA ARG A 304 31.99 38.26 13.34
C ARG A 304 32.56 37.29 12.28
N ASP A 305 33.89 37.31 12.11
CA ASP A 305 34.65 36.41 11.21
C ASP A 305 34.10 36.28 9.76
N PRO A 306 34.27 37.30 8.91
CA PRO A 306 33.77 37.27 7.53
C PRO A 306 34.27 36.10 6.68
N ALA A 307 35.51 35.65 6.90
CA ALA A 307 36.10 34.54 6.16
C ALA A 307 35.45 33.20 6.55
N GLY A 308 35.23 32.97 7.86
CA GLY A 308 34.50 31.81 8.36
C GLY A 308 33.05 31.76 7.89
N LEU A 309 32.38 32.92 7.79
CA LEU A 309 31.00 33.02 7.30
C LEU A 309 30.85 32.61 5.82
N LEU A 310 31.79 33.01 4.96
CA LEU A 310 31.80 32.56 3.55
C LEU A 310 31.94 31.05 3.42
N ALA A 311 32.85 30.45 4.20
CA ALA A 311 33.05 29.00 4.21
C ALA A 311 31.81 28.26 4.74
N ARG A 312 31.14 28.79 5.77
CA ARG A 312 29.89 28.24 6.31
C ARG A 312 28.72 28.36 5.33
N ALA A 313 28.58 29.50 4.64
CA ALA A 313 27.55 29.71 3.63
C ALA A 313 27.63 28.69 2.49
N ARG A 314 28.84 28.43 1.98
CA ARG A 314 29.06 27.42 0.95
C ARG A 314 28.66 26.01 1.40
N ARG A 315 28.89 25.65 2.68
CA ARG A 315 28.49 24.34 3.23
C ARG A 315 26.97 24.15 3.28
N VAL A 316 26.19 25.23 3.40
CA VAL A 316 24.71 25.18 3.40
C VAL A 316 24.09 25.50 2.04
N GLY A 317 24.92 25.58 0.98
CA GLY A 317 24.50 25.77 -0.40
C GLY A 317 24.17 27.22 -0.79
N VAL A 318 24.70 28.21 -0.06
CA VAL A 318 24.49 29.65 -0.36
C VAL A 318 25.81 30.30 -0.78
N GLU A 319 25.85 30.90 -1.96
CA GLU A 319 27.05 31.56 -2.49
C GLU A 319 27.00 33.08 -2.26
N LEU A 320 27.51 33.53 -1.10
CA LEU A 320 27.50 34.95 -0.72
C LEU A 320 28.41 35.85 -1.57
N THR A 321 29.15 35.29 -2.54
CA THR A 321 29.90 36.09 -3.53
C THR A 321 29.02 36.60 -4.68
N ASP A 322 27.80 36.06 -4.82
CA ASP A 322 26.82 36.58 -5.76
C ASP A 322 26.13 37.84 -5.20
N PRO A 323 25.54 38.71 -6.04
CA PRO A 323 24.74 39.83 -5.57
C PRO A 323 23.50 39.36 -4.78
N HIS A 324 23.34 39.87 -3.57
CA HIS A 324 22.20 39.60 -2.69
C HIS A 324 21.41 40.86 -2.40
N VAL A 325 20.09 40.75 -2.36
CA VAL A 325 19.20 41.77 -1.78
C VAL A 325 18.84 41.35 -0.36
N VAL A 326 19.02 42.27 0.58
CA VAL A 326 18.66 42.08 1.99
C VAL A 326 17.28 42.68 2.21
N LEU A 327 16.37 41.88 2.78
CA LEU A 327 15.00 42.27 3.06
C LEU A 327 14.70 42.13 4.56
N VAL A 328 13.90 43.04 5.09
CA VAL A 328 13.40 43.01 6.47
C VAL A 328 11.89 43.12 6.39
N ALA A 329 11.19 42.14 6.95
CA ALA A 329 9.74 41.98 6.83
C ALA A 329 9.05 41.76 8.18
N ASP A 330 7.80 42.17 8.29
CA ASP A 330 6.96 41.98 9.49
C ASP A 330 6.16 40.66 9.49
N GLY A 331 6.65 39.65 8.77
CA GLY A 331 5.92 38.44 8.44
C GLY A 331 6.22 37.19 9.27
N ASN A 332 5.68 36.06 8.82
CA ASN A 332 5.88 34.75 9.45
C ASN A 332 7.25 34.15 9.06
N LEU A 333 8.08 33.83 10.07
CA LEU A 333 9.41 33.26 9.87
C LEU A 333 9.39 31.95 9.08
N GLY A 334 8.41 31.07 9.31
CA GLY A 334 8.28 29.79 8.59
C GLY A 334 8.05 29.98 7.10
N ALA A 335 7.13 30.88 6.72
CA ALA A 335 6.86 31.20 5.32
C ALA A 335 8.09 31.82 4.63
N ALA A 336 8.77 32.75 5.30
CA ALA A 336 9.98 33.37 4.79
C ALA A 336 11.15 32.39 4.66
N THR A 337 11.28 31.45 5.60
CA THR A 337 12.30 30.40 5.57
C THR A 337 12.08 29.45 4.40
N HIS A 338 10.83 29.03 4.18
CA HIS A 338 10.48 28.24 3.01
C HIS A 338 10.78 29.01 1.71
N TYR A 339 10.33 30.27 1.62
CA TYR A 339 10.58 31.11 0.44
C TYR A 339 12.07 31.26 0.14
N ALA A 340 12.89 31.59 1.16
CA ALA A 340 14.34 31.72 0.99
C ALA A 340 14.99 30.40 0.56
N SER A 341 14.58 29.26 1.12
CA SER A 341 15.13 27.95 0.75
C SER A 341 14.90 27.62 -0.73
N VAL A 342 13.69 27.90 -1.26
CA VAL A 342 13.34 27.71 -2.67
C VAL A 342 14.18 28.60 -3.59
N HIS A 343 14.52 29.81 -3.14
CA HIS A 343 15.29 30.79 -3.90
C HIS A 343 16.80 30.78 -3.55
N ARG A 344 17.30 29.71 -2.91
CA ARG A 344 18.71 29.56 -2.50
C ARG A 344 19.26 30.71 -1.65
N GLY A 345 18.40 31.37 -0.89
CA GLY A 345 18.73 32.46 0.02
C GLY A 345 18.79 32.02 1.49
N LEU A 346 19.00 33.02 2.36
CA LEU A 346 18.96 32.87 3.81
C LEU A 346 17.73 33.58 4.38
N ALA A 347 17.18 33.04 5.46
CA ALA A 347 16.15 33.71 6.25
C ALA A 347 16.34 33.41 7.74
N GLY A 348 16.07 34.40 8.59
CA GLY A 348 16.17 34.30 10.03
C GLY A 348 15.37 35.39 10.71
N SER A 349 15.34 35.41 12.04
CA SER A 349 14.66 36.46 12.81
C SER A 349 15.69 37.33 13.54
N ARG A 350 15.43 38.62 13.57
CA ARG A 350 16.16 39.58 14.41
C ARG A 350 15.15 40.50 15.07
N ASP A 351 15.18 40.55 16.39
CA ASP A 351 14.15 41.20 17.21
C ASP A 351 12.74 40.64 16.92
N ARG A 352 11.87 41.43 16.27
CA ARG A 352 10.51 41.05 15.85
C ARG A 352 10.33 40.95 14.34
N ASP A 353 11.38 41.23 13.58
CA ASP A 353 11.33 41.26 12.13
C ASP A 353 12.04 40.03 11.55
N VAL A 354 11.53 39.57 10.41
CA VAL A 354 12.15 38.51 9.63
C VAL A 354 13.14 39.13 8.65
N VAL A 355 14.34 38.59 8.60
CA VAL A 355 15.40 39.04 7.69
C VAL A 355 15.62 38.00 6.62
N LEU A 356 15.66 38.41 5.36
CA LEU A 356 16.01 37.56 4.23
C LEU A 356 17.25 38.13 3.52
N ALA A 357 18.12 37.26 3.03
CA ALA A 357 19.15 37.60 2.06
C ALA A 357 18.95 36.70 0.83
N LEU A 358 18.48 37.28 -0.27
CA LEU A 358 18.11 36.56 -1.49
C LEU A 358 19.09 36.87 -2.62
N PRO A 359 19.62 35.87 -3.35
CA PRO A 359 20.39 36.10 -4.57
C PRO A 359 19.55 36.88 -5.57
N SER A 360 19.94 38.13 -5.85
CA SER A 360 19.24 39.01 -6.78
C SER A 360 20.12 40.20 -7.12
N ALA A 361 20.09 40.61 -8.39
CA ALA A 361 20.72 41.84 -8.87
C ALA A 361 19.81 43.07 -8.75
N SER A 362 18.58 42.94 -8.25
CA SER A 362 17.60 44.02 -8.20
C SER A 362 16.73 43.98 -6.95
N THR A 363 16.57 45.14 -6.30
CA THR A 363 15.68 45.32 -5.15
C THR A 363 14.19 45.20 -5.50
N ALA A 364 13.84 45.11 -6.79
CA ALA A 364 12.46 44.89 -7.25
C ALA A 364 11.82 43.62 -6.64
N VAL A 365 12.64 42.61 -6.32
CA VAL A 365 12.23 41.37 -5.63
C VAL A 365 11.49 41.64 -4.31
N ALA A 366 11.69 42.81 -3.69
CA ALA A 366 10.98 43.19 -2.47
C ALA A 366 9.45 43.20 -2.62
N HIS A 367 8.93 43.62 -3.78
CA HIS A 367 7.48 43.62 -4.03
C HIS A 367 6.93 42.20 -4.25
N GLU A 368 7.74 41.32 -4.85
CA GLU A 368 7.38 39.91 -5.03
C GLU A 368 7.34 39.19 -3.68
N VAL A 369 8.35 39.42 -2.84
CA VAL A 369 8.41 38.90 -1.47
C VAL A 369 7.27 39.42 -0.62
N ALA A 370 6.95 40.72 -0.68
CA ALA A 370 5.83 41.31 0.05
C ALA A 370 4.50 40.64 -0.32
N ARG A 371 4.27 40.40 -1.61
CA ARG A 371 3.07 39.71 -2.11
C ARG A 371 3.03 38.24 -1.70
N ALA A 372 4.15 37.53 -1.84
CA ALA A 372 4.24 36.10 -1.53
C ALA A 372 4.08 35.82 -0.03
N LEU A 373 4.63 36.67 0.83
CA LEU A 373 4.56 36.51 2.28
C LEU A 373 3.35 37.23 2.90
N GLY A 374 2.64 38.07 2.15
CA GLY A 374 1.58 38.93 2.66
C GLY A 374 2.05 39.90 3.74
N ALA A 375 3.30 40.40 3.61
CA ALA A 375 4.02 41.16 4.63
C ALA A 375 4.49 42.51 4.09
N THR A 376 4.76 43.46 5.00
CA THR A 376 5.42 44.73 4.72
C THR A 376 6.93 44.51 4.68
N VAL A 377 7.61 44.99 3.63
CA VAL A 377 9.02 44.64 3.36
C VAL A 377 9.87 45.88 3.09
N GLY A 378 10.89 46.12 3.90
CA GLY A 378 11.99 47.02 3.56
C GLY A 378 13.14 46.26 2.91
N ALA A 379 13.79 46.82 1.89
CA ALA A 379 14.88 46.14 1.18
C ALA A 379 16.08 47.04 0.85
N SER A 380 17.27 46.44 0.80
CA SER A 380 18.52 47.10 0.44
C SER A 380 19.47 46.18 -0.32
N GLY A 381 20.39 46.78 -1.07
CA GLY A 381 21.27 46.11 -2.01
C GLY A 381 20.95 46.46 -3.47
N PRO A 382 21.38 45.65 -4.44
CA PRO A 382 22.15 44.42 -4.26
C PRO A 382 23.54 44.66 -3.62
N VAL A 383 24.00 43.74 -2.78
CA VAL A 383 25.30 43.77 -2.10
C VAL A 383 26.01 42.43 -2.23
N VAL A 384 27.34 42.42 -2.11
CA VAL A 384 28.14 41.20 -2.19
C VAL A 384 28.93 41.00 -0.90
N GLY A 385 28.88 39.79 -0.36
CA GLY A 385 29.63 39.38 0.83
C GLY A 385 28.97 39.72 2.17
N PRO A 386 29.40 39.06 3.25
CA PRO A 386 28.73 39.10 4.56
C PRO A 386 28.75 40.50 5.21
N VAL A 387 29.85 41.25 5.07
CA VAL A 387 29.98 42.60 5.64
C VAL A 387 28.98 43.57 5.01
N ALA A 388 28.82 43.51 3.68
CA ALA A 388 27.90 44.37 2.97
C ALA A 388 26.43 43.98 3.21
N ILE A 389 26.15 42.69 3.40
CA ILE A 389 24.83 42.19 3.82
C ILE A 389 24.45 42.76 5.20
N ALA A 390 25.37 42.77 6.16
CA ALA A 390 25.12 43.35 7.49
C ALA A 390 24.84 44.87 7.42
N ALA A 391 25.57 45.60 6.57
CA ALA A 391 25.32 47.03 6.36
C ALA A 391 23.96 47.29 5.68
N ALA A 392 23.62 46.49 4.65
CA ALA A 392 22.36 46.59 3.93
C ALA A 392 21.14 46.29 4.82
N TYR A 393 21.28 45.39 5.80
CA TYR A 393 20.23 45.11 6.79
C TYR A 393 19.77 46.37 7.53
N GLU A 394 20.70 47.22 7.98
CA GLU A 394 20.34 48.44 8.71
C GLU A 394 19.57 49.45 7.86
N GLU A 395 19.86 49.50 6.55
CA GLU A 395 19.15 50.33 5.61
C GLU A 395 17.77 49.75 5.26
N ALA A 396 17.68 48.44 5.02
CA ALA A 396 16.41 47.74 4.80
C ALA A 396 15.46 47.88 6.02
N ARG A 397 16.00 47.80 7.24
CA ARG A 397 15.25 48.03 8.49
C ARG A 397 14.74 49.46 8.62
N ARG A 398 15.47 50.46 8.09
CA ARG A 398 15.00 51.85 8.02
C ARG A 398 13.84 51.99 7.04
N CYS A 399 13.90 51.34 5.88
CA CYS A 399 12.77 51.30 4.93
C CYS A 399 11.51 50.67 5.53
N LEU A 400 11.63 49.54 6.24
CA LEU A 400 10.49 48.91 6.90
C LEU A 400 9.87 49.83 7.96
N ARG A 401 10.71 50.49 8.78
CA ARG A 401 10.24 51.47 9.78
C ARG A 401 9.51 52.65 9.14
N ALA A 402 9.99 53.17 8.02
CA ALA A 402 9.33 54.25 7.29
C ALA A 402 7.96 53.81 6.76
N LEU A 403 7.83 52.62 6.18
CA LEU A 403 6.54 52.08 5.72
C LEU A 403 5.53 51.96 6.87
N ARG A 404 5.96 51.42 8.02
CA ARG A 404 5.13 51.30 9.23
C ARG A 404 4.65 52.67 9.73
N GLN A 405 5.52 53.67 9.77
CA GLN A 405 5.15 55.03 10.19
C GLN A 405 4.18 55.71 9.21
N LEU A 406 4.26 55.37 7.92
CA LEU A 406 3.35 55.85 6.88
C LEU A 406 2.03 55.05 6.79
N GLY A 407 1.85 54.01 7.60
CA GLY A 407 0.67 53.14 7.55
C GLY A 407 0.54 52.32 6.26
N ARG A 408 1.65 52.08 5.55
CA ARG A 408 1.67 51.26 4.32
C ARG A 408 1.92 49.80 4.66
N GLU A 409 0.84 49.05 4.87
CA GLU A 409 0.88 47.62 5.17
C GLU A 409 0.94 46.76 3.90
N LYS A 410 1.57 45.58 3.98
CA LYS A 410 1.68 44.59 2.89
C LYS A 410 2.30 45.16 1.60
N ASP A 411 3.23 46.08 1.78
CA ASP A 411 3.86 46.88 0.74
C ASP A 411 5.39 46.82 0.85
N ALA A 412 6.11 47.30 -0.17
CA ALA A 412 7.57 47.24 -0.20
C ALA A 412 8.25 48.61 -0.43
N ALA A 413 9.43 48.80 0.16
CA ALA A 413 10.26 49.99 -0.02
C ALA A 413 11.74 49.60 -0.15
N THR A 414 12.49 50.28 -1.02
CA THR A 414 13.88 49.94 -1.33
C THR A 414 14.81 51.16 -1.33
N THR A 415 16.12 50.92 -1.22
CA THR A 415 17.14 51.96 -0.98
C THR A 415 17.90 52.39 -2.25
N GLY A 416 17.68 51.72 -3.39
CA GLY A 416 18.29 52.03 -4.68
C GLY A 416 17.28 52.64 -5.67
N THR A 417 17.56 53.87 -6.13
CA THR A 417 16.95 54.58 -7.29
C THR A 417 15.42 54.50 -7.46
N THR A 418 14.73 55.51 -6.91
CA THR A 418 13.52 56.25 -7.36
C THR A 418 12.88 55.87 -8.74
N PRO A 419 11.62 56.24 -9.03
CA PRO A 419 10.33 55.68 -8.58
C PRO A 419 9.34 55.51 -9.77
N ALA A 420 8.79 54.32 -10.03
CA ALA A 420 7.76 54.19 -11.08
C ALA A 420 6.37 54.75 -10.67
N SER A 421 6.22 55.36 -9.48
CA SER A 421 4.93 55.89 -9.00
C SER A 421 4.96 57.34 -8.49
N ALA A 422 6.06 58.10 -8.64
CA ALA A 422 6.06 59.53 -8.29
C ALA A 422 5.50 60.43 -9.41
N SER A 423 4.32 60.09 -9.94
CA SER A 423 3.52 61.04 -10.73
C SER A 423 2.45 61.75 -9.89
N ALA A 424 2.50 61.64 -8.56
CA ALA A 424 1.74 62.50 -7.67
C ALA A 424 2.61 62.84 -6.44
N TYR A 425 2.95 64.13 -6.28
CA TYR A 425 3.69 64.73 -5.17
C TYR A 425 5.21 64.48 -5.12
N GLY A 426 5.91 65.08 -6.09
CA GLY A 426 7.34 65.35 -5.97
C GLY A 426 7.63 66.50 -4.98
N GLY A 427 8.64 66.31 -4.14
CA GLY A 427 9.36 67.44 -3.51
C GLY A 427 9.43 67.48 -1.97
N MET A 428 9.78 66.41 -1.25
CA MET A 428 10.12 66.54 0.19
C MET A 428 11.32 65.71 0.69
N CYS A 429 11.67 64.56 0.10
CA CYS A 429 12.71 63.70 0.70
C CYS A 429 14.16 64.18 0.50
N ARG A 430 14.46 65.01 -0.51
CA ARG A 430 15.84 65.48 -0.77
C ARG A 430 16.24 66.72 0.06
N PHE A 431 15.27 67.33 0.75
CA PHE A 431 15.50 68.52 1.59
C PHE A 431 15.94 68.14 3.02
N TRP A 432 15.50 66.99 3.54
CA TRP A 432 15.78 66.59 4.94
C TRP A 432 17.18 66.04 5.19
N LEU A 433 17.83 65.45 4.18
CA LEU A 433 19.21 64.94 4.32
C LEU A 433 20.26 66.05 4.40
N ASN A 434 20.00 67.24 3.85
CA ASN A 434 20.92 68.38 3.95
C ASN A 434 20.65 69.25 5.20
N PHE A 435 19.42 69.30 5.71
CA PHE A 435 19.07 70.16 6.86
C PHE A 435 19.61 69.64 8.20
N ALA A 436 19.81 68.32 8.35
CA ALA A 436 20.39 67.73 9.56
C ALA A 436 21.92 67.95 9.70
N SER A 437 22.61 68.37 8.63
CA SER A 437 24.06 68.66 8.65
C SER A 437 24.40 70.12 9.00
N ALA A 438 23.40 71.02 9.04
CA ALA A 438 23.61 72.47 9.20
C ALA A 438 23.34 73.01 10.62
N LEU A 439 23.03 72.15 11.60
CA LEU A 439 22.65 72.54 12.98
C LEU A 439 23.57 71.93 14.05
N CYS A 440 24.89 71.94 13.81
CA CYS A 440 25.91 71.81 14.86
C CYS A 440 27.04 72.81 14.61
N PRO A 441 27.16 73.87 15.43
CA PRO A 441 28.45 74.45 15.75
C PRO A 441 28.95 73.84 17.05
N ASP A 442 30.03 73.05 16.95
CA ASP A 442 30.81 72.66 18.11
C ASP A 442 31.61 73.85 18.64
N ASN A 443 31.51 74.00 19.96
CA ASN A 443 32.59 74.28 20.91
C ASN A 443 32.83 75.71 21.45
N ILE A 444 33.06 75.71 22.78
CA ILE A 444 34.06 76.49 23.55
C ILE A 444 33.59 77.72 24.37
N LEU A 445 33.54 77.47 25.70
CA LEU A 445 34.07 78.26 26.84
C LEU A 445 33.28 79.45 27.45
N SER A 446 32.96 79.25 28.73
CA SER A 446 33.43 80.01 29.91
C SER A 446 32.40 80.74 30.78
N ARG A 447 32.45 80.34 32.07
CA ARG A 447 32.43 81.12 33.32
C ARG A 447 31.34 82.19 33.58
N ALA A 448 30.80 82.01 34.79
CA ALA A 448 30.17 82.96 35.72
C ALA A 448 28.67 83.20 35.53
#